data_AF-A0A1Y4C7Y9-F1
#
_entry.id   AF-A0A1Y4C7Y9-F1
#
_cell.length_a   1.000
_cell.length_b   1.000
_cell.length_c   1.000
_cell.angle_alpha   90.00
_cell.angle_beta   90.00
_cell.angle_gamma   90.00
#
_symmetry.space_group_name_H-M   'P 1'
#
loop_
_entity.id
_entity.type
_entity.pdbx_description
1 polymer ?
#
loop_
_entity_poly.entity_id
_entity_poly.type
_entity_poly.pdbx_seq_one_letter_code
_entity_poly.pdbx_strand_id
1 'polypeptide(L)'
;MKGSFVIIVFFAAGLAAGILKFFPESFPVGEVSKWALYLLLFFVGLSVGSDSRFSEIIRTMRPKLLLIPLATIVGTLSFSALAAWLIGLSGMAAGMPCGMPACVTGGLSVPDGLAVGSGFTYYSLSSVLITQLKAPLVGAAAAAWLGTVALLTNLFKEIAVLVGAPLMTRLAGPFAPICVGGAASMDVLLPSITSASGRQWAFVAVLHGAVIDFCVPFFVSFFCAV
;
A
#
# COMPACT_ATOMS: atom_id res chain seq x y z
N MET A 1 -11.47 3.63 17.29
CA MET A 1 -12.69 3.58 16.44
C MET A 1 -13.13 4.94 15.90
N LYS A 2 -13.08 6.06 16.66
CA LYS A 2 -13.47 7.39 16.14
C LYS A 2 -12.64 7.85 14.92
N GLY A 3 -11.32 7.61 14.93
CA GLY A 3 -10.43 7.98 13.81
C GLY A 3 -10.74 7.23 12.51
N SER A 4 -11.02 5.92 12.58
CA SER A 4 -11.37 5.11 11.41
C SER A 4 -12.67 5.59 10.73
N PHE A 5 -13.64 6.06 11.53
CA PHE A 5 -14.89 6.60 10.97
C PHE A 5 -14.66 7.88 10.18
N VAL A 6 -13.76 8.75 10.64
CA VAL A 6 -13.41 10.00 9.94
C VAL A 6 -12.82 9.68 8.56
N ILE A 7 -11.90 8.73 8.46
CA ILE A 7 -11.29 8.32 7.18
C ILE A 7 -12.36 7.81 6.21
N ILE A 8 -13.28 6.95 6.68
CA ILE A 8 -14.36 6.40 5.86
C ILE A 8 -15.29 7.52 5.37
N VAL A 9 -15.62 8.51 6.22
CA VAL A 9 -16.45 9.65 5.82
C VAL A 9 -15.77 10.50 4.76
N PHE A 10 -14.48 10.82 4.92
CA PHE A 10 -13.73 11.56 3.90
C PHE A 10 -13.61 10.78 2.59
N PHE A 11 -13.40 9.47 2.66
CA PHE A 11 -13.36 8.61 1.47
C PHE A 11 -14.71 8.58 0.76
N ALA A 12 -15.81 8.37 1.49
CA ALA A 12 -17.16 8.38 0.93
C ALA A 12 -17.54 9.74 0.35
N ALA A 13 -17.17 10.83 1.02
CA ALA A 13 -17.37 12.20 0.53
C ALA A 13 -16.57 12.45 -0.76
N GLY A 14 -15.32 12.02 -0.83
CA GLY A 14 -14.51 12.10 -2.04
C GLY A 14 -15.11 11.31 -3.21
N LEU A 15 -15.61 10.11 -2.93
CA LEU A 15 -16.27 9.26 -3.92
C LEU A 15 -17.59 9.89 -4.43
N ALA A 16 -18.41 10.43 -3.52
CA ALA A 16 -19.63 11.16 -3.87
C ALA A 16 -19.32 12.41 -4.70
N ALA A 17 -18.32 13.21 -4.30
CA ALA A 17 -17.90 14.41 -5.05
C ALA A 17 -17.40 14.06 -6.46
N GLY A 18 -16.68 12.93 -6.62
CA GLY A 18 -16.25 12.42 -7.91
C GLY A 18 -17.42 11.99 -8.81
N ILE A 19 -18.39 11.24 -8.27
CA ILE A 19 -19.59 10.80 -9.01
C ILE A 19 -20.44 12.00 -9.44
N LEU A 20 -20.60 12.99 -8.56
CA LEU A 20 -21.38 14.21 -8.83
C LEU A 20 -20.68 15.18 -9.79
N LYS A 21 -19.46 14.87 -10.25
CA LYS A 21 -18.62 15.79 -11.04
C LYS A 21 -18.55 17.18 -10.41
N PHE A 22 -18.37 17.23 -9.09
CA PHE A 22 -18.46 18.47 -8.31
C PHE A 22 -17.41 19.52 -8.74
N PHE A 23 -16.29 19.06 -9.31
CA PHE A 23 -15.26 19.94 -9.85
C PHE A 23 -15.46 20.20 -11.36
N PRO A 24 -15.27 21.45 -11.82
CA PRO A 24 -15.31 21.78 -13.25
C PRO A 24 -14.19 21.05 -13.99
N GLU A 25 -14.42 20.67 -15.25
CA GLU A 25 -13.45 19.94 -16.08
C GLU A 25 -12.13 20.70 -16.29
N SER A 26 -12.13 22.02 -16.09
CA SER A 26 -10.94 22.89 -16.16
C SER A 26 -10.08 22.85 -14.88
N PHE A 27 -10.48 22.15 -13.82
CA PHE A 27 -9.72 22.11 -12.58
C PHE A 27 -8.45 21.28 -12.76
N PRO A 28 -7.24 21.80 -12.43
CA PRO A 28 -5.98 21.11 -12.67
C PRO A 28 -5.72 20.04 -11.59
N VAL A 29 -6.57 19.01 -11.55
CA VAL A 29 -6.47 17.88 -10.59
C VAL A 29 -5.07 17.28 -10.59
N GLY A 30 -4.48 17.13 -11.77
CA GLY A 30 -3.12 16.59 -11.93
C GLY A 30 -2.06 17.42 -11.19
N GLU A 31 -2.08 18.75 -11.28
CA GLU A 31 -1.10 19.58 -10.57
C GLU A 31 -1.33 19.57 -9.07
N VAL A 32 -2.59 19.67 -8.63
CA VAL A 32 -2.94 19.63 -7.21
C VAL A 32 -2.49 18.31 -6.58
N SER A 33 -2.70 17.19 -7.26
CA SER A 33 -2.24 15.88 -6.78
C SER A 33 -0.71 15.74 -6.77
N LYS A 34 0.02 16.35 -7.72
CA LYS A 34 1.50 16.39 -7.68
C LYS A 34 2.02 17.14 -6.46
N TRP A 35 1.47 18.32 -6.19
CA TRP A 35 1.84 19.10 -5.01
C TRP A 35 1.46 18.39 -3.71
N ALA A 36 0.28 17.75 -3.68
CA ALA A 36 -0.11 16.90 -2.57
C ALA A 36 0.88 15.75 -2.35
N LEU A 37 1.32 15.08 -3.43
CA LEU A 37 2.33 14.03 -3.35
C LEU A 37 3.67 14.54 -2.81
N TYR A 38 4.17 15.67 -3.30
CA TYR A 38 5.43 16.25 -2.79
C TYR A 38 5.33 16.60 -1.31
N LEU A 39 4.20 17.17 -0.89
CA LEU A 39 3.93 17.48 0.50
C LEU A 39 3.83 16.19 1.35
N LEU A 40 3.24 15.12 0.80
CA LEU A 40 3.14 13.82 1.45
C LEU A 40 4.51 13.14 1.58
N LEU A 41 5.34 13.14 0.53
CA LEU A 41 6.73 12.65 0.59
C LEU A 41 7.58 13.45 1.57
N PHE A 42 7.39 14.76 1.63
CA PHE A 42 8.04 15.61 2.63
C PHE A 42 7.59 15.26 4.05
N PHE A 43 6.28 15.05 4.27
CA PHE A 43 5.75 14.61 5.56
C PHE A 43 6.22 13.21 5.95
N VAL A 44 6.39 12.29 5.01
CA VAL A 44 7.01 10.99 5.27
C VAL A 44 8.45 11.19 5.74
N GLY A 45 9.22 12.03 5.05
CA GLY A 45 10.57 12.39 5.47
C GLY A 45 10.63 13.02 6.87
N LEU A 46 9.70 13.94 7.18
CA LEU A 46 9.57 14.53 8.51
C LEU A 46 9.13 13.51 9.57
N SER A 47 8.17 12.64 9.26
CA SER A 47 7.69 11.59 10.16
C SER A 47 8.85 10.69 10.58
N VAL A 48 9.60 10.17 9.61
CA VAL A 48 10.80 9.33 9.85
C VAL A 48 11.89 10.10 10.60
N GLY A 49 12.13 11.36 10.25
CA GLY A 49 13.16 12.19 10.89
C GLY A 49 12.80 12.63 12.32
N SER A 50 11.51 12.79 12.62
CA SER A 50 11.02 13.25 13.93
C SER A 50 10.91 12.14 14.97
N ASP A 51 10.87 10.88 14.53
CA ASP A 51 10.73 9.74 15.44
C ASP A 51 12.06 9.46 16.14
N SER A 52 12.21 9.94 17.38
CA SER A 52 13.39 9.66 18.20
C SER A 52 13.61 8.17 18.45
N ARG A 53 12.54 7.35 18.37
CA ARG A 53 12.63 5.89 18.50
C ARG A 53 13.27 5.28 17.26
N PHE A 54 13.18 5.88 16.08
CA PHE A 54 13.86 5.42 14.87
C PHE A 54 15.38 5.44 15.04
N SER A 55 15.93 6.52 15.61
CA SER A 55 17.36 6.63 15.91
C SER A 55 17.84 5.57 16.90
N GLU A 56 17.02 5.27 17.92
CA GLU A 56 17.29 4.23 18.91
C GLU A 56 17.15 2.81 18.32
N ILE A 57 16.16 2.60 17.44
CA ILE A 57 15.96 1.38 16.66
C ILE A 57 17.20 1.10 15.79
N ILE A 58 17.69 2.09 15.02
CA ILE A 58 18.90 1.94 14.19
C ILE A 58 20.12 1.56 15.04
N ARG A 59 20.30 2.20 16.21
CA ARG A 59 21.44 1.89 17.10
C ARG A 59 21.37 0.51 17.74
N THR A 60 20.17 -0.04 17.90
CA THR A 60 19.94 -1.37 18.51
C THR A 60 19.66 -2.47 17.48
N MET A 61 19.68 -2.15 16.17
CA MET A 61 19.42 -3.09 15.10
C MET A 61 20.45 -4.22 15.09
N ARG A 62 20.01 -5.41 15.48
CA ARG A 62 20.71 -6.65 15.12
C ARG A 62 20.32 -6.98 13.67
N PRO A 63 21.28 -7.28 12.77
CA PRO A 63 20.97 -7.58 11.36
C PRO A 63 20.02 -8.78 11.19
N LYS A 64 19.95 -9.68 12.17
CA LYS A 64 18.96 -10.77 12.20
C LYS A 64 17.51 -10.29 12.27
N LEU A 65 17.22 -9.10 12.79
CA LEU A 65 15.86 -8.55 12.87
C LEU A 65 15.38 -7.99 11.52
N LEU A 66 16.31 -7.64 10.60
CA LEU A 66 15.97 -7.21 9.24
C LEU A 66 15.51 -8.37 8.34
N LEU A 67 15.68 -9.62 8.77
CA LEU A 67 15.17 -10.78 8.03
C LEU A 67 13.64 -10.75 7.89
N ILE A 68 12.94 -10.18 8.86
CA ILE A 68 11.47 -10.10 8.84
C ILE A 68 10.99 -9.14 7.75
N PRO A 69 11.39 -7.85 7.70
CA PRO A 69 10.99 -6.97 6.61
C PRO A 69 11.50 -7.44 5.25
N LEU A 70 12.69 -8.05 5.17
CA LEU A 70 13.17 -8.66 3.93
C LEU A 70 12.25 -9.79 3.44
N ALA A 71 11.87 -10.70 4.33
CA ALA A 71 10.94 -11.78 4.00
C ALA A 71 9.57 -11.25 3.57
N THR A 72 9.08 -10.18 4.20
CA THR A 72 7.84 -9.50 3.80
C THR A 72 7.94 -8.90 2.39
N ILE A 73 9.04 -8.20 2.09
CA ILE A 73 9.28 -7.60 0.77
C ILE A 73 9.33 -8.70 -0.29
N VAL A 74 10.21 -9.68 -0.11
CA VAL A 74 10.39 -10.77 -1.07
C VAL A 74 9.08 -11.54 -1.26
N GLY A 75 8.43 -11.95 -0.17
CA GLY A 75 7.18 -12.70 -0.25
C GLY A 75 6.05 -11.92 -0.94
N THR A 76 5.88 -10.65 -0.59
CA THR A 76 4.84 -9.81 -1.22
C THR A 76 5.13 -9.56 -2.69
N LEU A 77 6.38 -9.25 -3.07
CA LEU A 77 6.74 -9.00 -4.46
C LEU A 77 6.65 -10.28 -5.30
N SER A 78 7.15 -11.41 -4.81
CA SER A 78 7.04 -12.71 -5.50
C SER A 78 5.58 -13.10 -5.71
N PHE A 79 4.74 -12.97 -4.68
CA PHE A 79 3.32 -13.30 -4.80
C PHE A 79 2.57 -12.29 -5.69
N SER A 80 2.92 -11.01 -5.65
CA SER A 80 2.32 -9.99 -6.52
C SER A 80 2.69 -10.19 -7.98
N ALA A 81 3.95 -10.55 -8.29
CA ALA A 81 4.37 -10.91 -9.64
C ALA A 81 3.61 -12.15 -10.13
N LEU A 82 3.48 -13.18 -9.30
CA LEU A 82 2.75 -14.40 -9.63
C LEU A 82 1.25 -14.13 -9.84
N ALA A 83 0.63 -13.32 -8.97
CA ALA A 83 -0.77 -12.93 -9.11
C ALA A 83 -1.00 -12.10 -10.38
N ALA A 84 -0.12 -11.14 -10.67
CA ALA A 84 -0.19 -10.34 -11.90
C ALA A 84 -0.03 -11.21 -13.15
N TRP A 85 0.92 -12.15 -13.12
CA TRP A 85 1.13 -13.10 -14.20
C TRP A 85 -0.08 -14.02 -14.41
N LEU A 86 -0.68 -14.55 -13.34
CA LEU A 86 -1.90 -15.36 -13.40
C LEU A 86 -3.11 -14.57 -13.94
N ILE A 87 -3.29 -13.33 -13.46
CA ILE A 87 -4.37 -12.46 -13.93
C ILE A 87 -4.16 -12.10 -15.40
N GLY A 88 -2.92 -11.78 -15.80
CA GLY A 88 -2.54 -11.52 -17.19
C GLY A 88 -2.86 -12.69 -18.12
N LEU A 89 -2.58 -13.93 -17.69
CA LEU A 89 -2.95 -15.14 -18.41
C LEU A 89 -4.48 -15.30 -18.55
N SER A 90 -5.24 -14.99 -17.49
CA SER A 90 -6.71 -15.09 -17.50
C SER A 90 -7.41 -13.98 -18.30
N GLY A 91 -6.78 -12.81 -18.41
CA GLY A 91 -7.28 -11.65 -19.19
C GLY A 91 -7.29 -11.91 -20.70
N MET A 92 -6.38 -12.76 -21.20
CA MET A 92 -6.40 -13.21 -22.61
C MET A 92 -7.56 -14.17 -22.93
N ALA A 93 -8.17 -14.80 -21.91
CA ALA A 93 -9.25 -15.77 -22.08
C ALA A 93 -10.66 -15.16 -21.89
N ALA A 94 -10.78 -14.01 -21.23
CA ALA A 94 -12.06 -13.40 -20.89
C ALA A 94 -12.36 -12.20 -21.79
N GLY A 95 -12.93 -12.45 -22.97
CA GLY A 95 -13.71 -11.46 -23.68
C GLY A 95 -14.94 -11.08 -22.85
N MET A 96 -14.83 -10.07 -21.99
CA MET A 96 -15.97 -9.52 -21.24
C MET A 96 -16.33 -8.11 -21.75
N PRO A 97 -17.61 -7.86 -22.10
CA PRO A 97 -18.08 -6.58 -22.63
C PRO A 97 -18.57 -5.69 -21.49
N CYS A 98 -17.67 -4.95 -20.85
CA CYS A 98 -18.04 -3.89 -19.91
C CYS A 98 -17.07 -2.73 -20.17
N GLY A 99 -17.56 -1.49 -20.32
CA GLY A 99 -16.80 -0.27 -20.67
C GLY A 99 -15.70 0.15 -19.68
N MET A 100 -14.76 -0.75 -19.39
CA MET A 100 -13.54 -0.56 -18.64
C MET A 100 -12.41 -0.12 -19.59
N PRO A 101 -11.45 0.69 -19.11
CA PRO A 101 -10.32 1.13 -19.92
C PRO A 101 -9.47 -0.06 -20.41
N ALA A 102 -8.81 0.12 -21.56
CA ALA A 102 -8.07 -0.91 -22.31
C ALA A 102 -7.02 -1.71 -21.49
N CYS A 103 -6.60 -1.21 -20.32
CA CYS A 103 -5.73 -1.91 -19.38
C CYS A 103 -6.37 -3.15 -18.72
N VAL A 104 -7.70 -3.25 -18.70
CA VAL A 104 -8.40 -4.46 -18.21
C VAL A 104 -8.48 -5.54 -19.29
N THR A 105 -8.63 -5.14 -20.56
CA THR A 105 -8.68 -6.07 -21.71
C THR A 105 -7.33 -6.65 -22.11
N GLY A 106 -6.21 -6.04 -21.69
CA GLY A 106 -4.85 -6.50 -21.99
C GLY A 106 -4.18 -7.35 -20.90
N GLY A 107 -4.84 -7.54 -19.75
CA GLY A 107 -4.23 -8.14 -18.57
C GLY A 107 -3.36 -7.17 -17.77
N LEU A 108 -3.24 -7.40 -16.46
CA LEU A 108 -2.37 -6.61 -15.59
C LEU A 108 -0.91 -6.99 -15.90
N SER A 109 -0.11 -6.01 -16.33
CA SER A 109 1.32 -6.27 -16.55
C SER A 109 2.00 -6.60 -15.22
N VAL A 110 3.02 -7.47 -15.27
CA VAL A 110 3.82 -7.81 -14.09
C VAL A 110 4.38 -6.57 -13.36
N PRO A 111 4.94 -5.53 -14.04
CA PRO A 111 5.39 -4.32 -13.34
C PRO A 111 4.24 -3.55 -12.68
N ASP A 112 3.05 -3.48 -13.28
CA ASP A 112 1.90 -2.82 -12.66
C ASP A 112 1.43 -3.55 -11.40
N GLY A 113 1.40 -4.90 -11.43
CA GLY A 113 1.08 -5.70 -10.26
C GLY A 113 2.15 -5.62 -9.16
N LEU A 114 3.42 -5.54 -9.53
CA LEU A 114 4.52 -5.30 -8.59
C LEU A 114 4.43 -3.90 -7.97
N ALA A 115 4.07 -2.87 -8.74
CA ALA A 115 3.85 -1.52 -8.22
C ALA A 115 2.70 -1.50 -7.20
N VAL A 116 1.57 -2.15 -7.52
CA VAL A 116 0.42 -2.32 -6.61
C VAL A 116 0.84 -3.04 -5.31
N GLY A 117 1.58 -4.14 -5.43
CA GLY A 117 2.06 -4.94 -4.29
C GLY A 117 3.09 -4.21 -3.41
N SER A 118 3.88 -3.32 -4.01
CA SER A 118 4.90 -2.50 -3.35
C SER A 118 4.32 -1.43 -2.42
N GLY A 119 3.00 -1.27 -2.39
CA GLY A 119 2.36 -0.44 -1.38
C GLY A 119 2.55 -0.96 0.04
N PHE A 120 2.81 -2.26 0.24
CA PHE A 120 3.05 -2.89 1.54
C PHE A 120 2.12 -2.38 2.66
N THR A 121 0.82 -2.29 2.38
CA THR A 121 -0.23 -1.79 3.29
C THR A 121 -0.24 -0.26 3.49
N TYR A 122 0.71 0.50 2.94
CA TYR A 122 0.65 1.97 2.86
C TYR A 122 -0.24 2.42 1.69
N TYR A 123 -1.54 2.17 1.81
CA TYR A 123 -2.51 2.39 0.73
C TYR A 123 -2.63 3.85 0.26
N SER A 124 -2.50 4.82 1.17
CA SER A 124 -2.69 6.25 0.85
C SER A 124 -1.52 6.83 0.04
N LEU A 125 -0.27 6.56 0.43
CA LEU A 125 0.91 7.02 -0.31
C LEU A 125 1.09 6.26 -1.63
N SER A 126 0.95 4.94 -1.60
CA SER A 126 1.20 4.10 -2.79
C SER A 126 0.22 4.37 -3.92
N SER A 127 -1.08 4.54 -3.63
CA SER A 127 -2.10 4.86 -4.64
C SER A 127 -1.82 6.18 -5.35
N VAL A 128 -1.51 7.24 -4.60
CA VAL A 128 -1.18 8.55 -5.15
C VAL A 128 0.09 8.48 -5.99
N LEU A 129 1.14 7.81 -5.50
CA LEU A 129 2.38 7.61 -6.27
C LEU A 129 2.13 6.92 -7.59
N ILE A 130 1.40 5.80 -7.58
CA ILE A 130 1.11 5.02 -8.80
C ILE A 130 0.33 5.87 -9.80
N THR A 131 -0.74 6.55 -9.35
CA THR A 131 -1.53 7.40 -10.25
C THR A 131 -0.69 8.51 -10.87
N GLN A 132 0.17 9.17 -10.10
CA GLN A 132 1.00 10.27 -10.63
C GLN A 132 2.12 9.79 -11.56
N LEU A 133 2.82 8.70 -11.19
CA LEU A 133 3.96 8.20 -11.95
C LEU A 133 3.52 7.47 -13.23
N LYS A 134 2.38 6.76 -13.22
CA LYS A 134 1.86 6.07 -14.40
C LYS A 134 1.01 6.96 -15.31
N ALA A 135 0.43 8.06 -14.83
CA ALA A 135 -0.37 8.98 -15.66
C ALA A 135 0.31 9.42 -16.97
N PRO A 136 1.60 9.84 -16.99
CA PRO A 136 2.27 10.21 -18.23
C PRO A 136 2.58 9.02 -19.15
N LEU A 137 2.62 7.78 -18.62
CA LEU A 137 3.03 6.58 -19.35
C LEU A 137 1.85 5.84 -19.99
N VAL A 138 0.76 5.68 -19.25
CA VAL A 138 -0.41 4.87 -19.66
C VAL A 138 -1.70 5.69 -19.79
N GLY A 139 -1.63 7.01 -19.55
CA GLY A 139 -2.76 7.92 -19.57
C GLY A 139 -3.49 8.00 -18.23
N ALA A 140 -4.21 9.12 -18.02
CA ALA A 140 -4.84 9.44 -16.75
C ALA A 140 -5.88 8.41 -16.28
N ALA A 141 -6.68 7.86 -17.20
CA ALA A 141 -7.73 6.90 -16.86
C ALA A 141 -7.16 5.56 -16.35
N ALA A 142 -6.15 5.01 -17.03
CA ALA A 142 -5.51 3.76 -16.64
C ALA A 142 -4.70 3.91 -15.34
N ALA A 143 -4.00 5.04 -15.16
CA ALA A 143 -3.25 5.32 -13.95
C ALA A 143 -4.15 5.54 -12.71
N ALA A 144 -5.32 6.16 -12.89
CA ALA A 144 -6.32 6.28 -11.83
C ALA A 144 -6.90 4.91 -11.45
N TRP A 145 -7.14 4.03 -12.43
CA TRP A 145 -7.56 2.65 -12.17
C TRP A 145 -6.50 1.88 -11.38
N LEU A 146 -5.23 1.90 -11.81
CA LEU A 146 -4.12 1.26 -11.10
C LEU A 146 -3.94 1.79 -9.68
N GLY A 147 -4.02 3.10 -9.48
CA GLY A 147 -3.96 3.70 -8.15
C GLY A 147 -5.13 3.27 -7.25
N THR A 148 -6.33 3.12 -7.82
CA THR A 148 -7.50 2.61 -7.08
C THR A 148 -7.31 1.15 -6.69
N VAL A 149 -6.80 0.31 -7.59
CA VAL A 149 -6.46 -1.09 -7.28
C VAL A 149 -5.42 -1.16 -6.17
N ALA A 150 -4.40 -0.30 -6.20
CA ALA A 150 -3.40 -0.20 -5.14
C ALA A 150 -3.99 0.22 -3.79
N LEU A 151 -4.88 1.21 -3.79
CA LEU A 151 -5.58 1.66 -2.60
C LEU A 151 -6.38 0.52 -1.98
N LEU A 152 -7.23 -0.13 -2.77
CA LEU A 152 -8.12 -1.18 -2.28
C LEU A 152 -7.35 -2.41 -1.83
N THR A 153 -6.35 -2.85 -2.59
CA THR A 153 -5.54 -4.03 -2.25
C THR A 153 -4.84 -3.85 -0.90
N ASN A 154 -4.20 -2.70 -0.69
CA ASN A 154 -3.48 -2.43 0.55
C ASN A 154 -4.42 -2.14 1.72
N LEU A 155 -5.57 -1.51 1.48
CA LEU A 155 -6.63 -1.33 2.48
C LEU A 155 -7.20 -2.68 2.94
N PHE A 156 -7.47 -3.61 2.01
CA PHE A 156 -7.96 -4.94 2.36
C PHE A 156 -6.93 -5.74 3.17
N LYS A 157 -5.62 -5.60 2.87
CA LYS A 157 -4.56 -6.18 3.71
C LYS A 157 -4.61 -5.63 5.14
N GLU A 158 -4.82 -4.32 5.30
CA GLU A 158 -4.95 -3.70 6.62
C GLU A 158 -6.15 -4.26 7.39
N ILE A 159 -7.33 -4.29 6.76
CA ILE A 159 -8.56 -4.83 7.35
C ILE A 159 -8.40 -6.32 7.71
N ALA A 160 -7.76 -7.10 6.84
CA ALA A 160 -7.49 -8.51 7.07
C ALA A 160 -6.65 -8.74 8.33
N VAL A 161 -5.66 -7.87 8.63
CA VAL A 161 -4.90 -7.97 9.88
C VAL A 161 -5.71 -7.46 11.06
N LEU A 162 -6.45 -6.35 10.93
CA LEU A 162 -7.28 -5.83 12.03
C LEU A 162 -8.27 -6.88 12.55
N VAL A 163 -8.93 -7.60 11.64
CA VAL A 163 -9.96 -8.59 11.98
C VAL A 163 -9.36 -9.98 12.18
N GLY A 164 -8.37 -10.34 11.37
CA GLY A 164 -7.84 -11.70 11.25
C GLY A 164 -6.55 -11.97 12.04
N ALA A 165 -5.95 -10.99 12.71
CA ALA A 165 -4.70 -11.17 13.45
C ALA A 165 -4.67 -12.43 14.36
N PRO A 166 -5.70 -12.74 15.18
CA PRO A 166 -5.70 -13.94 16.00
C PRO A 166 -5.64 -15.24 15.18
N LEU A 167 -6.34 -15.28 14.04
CA LEU A 167 -6.36 -16.43 13.14
C LEU A 167 -5.00 -16.60 12.46
N MET A 168 -4.42 -15.50 11.97
CA MET A 168 -3.12 -15.50 11.32
C MET A 168 -2.02 -15.96 12.27
N THR A 169 -2.06 -15.52 13.51
CA THR A 169 -1.10 -15.95 14.55
C THR A 169 -1.23 -17.44 14.85
N ARG A 170 -2.45 -18.00 14.87
CA ARG A 170 -2.67 -19.44 15.09
C ARG A 170 -2.20 -20.30 13.91
N LEU A 171 -2.38 -19.82 12.68
CA LEU A 171 -2.06 -20.58 11.47
C LEU A 171 -0.58 -20.53 11.09
N ALA A 172 0.04 -19.35 11.19
CA ALA A 172 1.37 -19.08 10.64
C ALA A 172 2.35 -18.48 11.67
N GLY A 173 1.94 -18.38 12.94
CA GLY A 173 2.78 -17.93 14.04
C GLY A 173 2.77 -16.42 14.26
N PRO A 174 3.49 -15.93 15.29
CA PRO A 174 3.37 -14.56 15.79
C PRO A 174 3.86 -13.47 14.82
N PHE A 175 4.70 -13.83 13.84
CA PHE A 175 5.20 -12.91 12.82
C PHE A 175 4.21 -12.69 11.67
N ALA A 176 3.25 -13.60 11.46
CA ALA A 176 2.33 -13.54 10.33
C ALA A 176 1.53 -12.22 10.25
N PRO A 177 0.86 -11.73 11.31
CA PRO A 177 0.16 -10.44 11.23
C PRO A 177 1.11 -9.24 11.09
N ILE A 178 2.38 -9.37 11.50
CA ILE A 178 3.41 -8.34 11.29
C ILE A 178 3.74 -8.24 9.80
N CYS A 179 4.06 -9.38 9.16
CA CYS A 179 4.43 -9.40 7.75
C CYS A 179 3.28 -8.95 6.84
N VAL A 180 2.05 -9.40 7.09
CA VAL A 180 0.89 -8.95 6.30
C VAL A 180 0.56 -7.49 6.58
N GLY A 181 0.78 -7.04 7.82
CA GLY A 181 0.54 -5.66 8.24
C GLY A 181 1.43 -4.64 7.56
N GLY A 182 2.60 -5.04 7.05
CA GLY A 182 3.46 -4.15 6.26
C GLY A 182 3.85 -2.88 7.01
N ALA A 183 3.76 -1.73 6.35
CA ALA A 183 4.03 -0.41 6.95
C ALA A 183 3.13 -0.12 8.16
N ALA A 184 1.83 -0.46 8.07
CA ALA A 184 0.84 -0.19 9.12
C ALA A 184 1.03 -1.01 10.40
N SER A 185 2.01 -1.92 10.44
CA SER A 185 2.37 -2.71 11.62
C SER A 185 2.92 -1.87 12.78
N MET A 186 3.44 -0.68 12.51
CA MET A 186 3.98 0.21 13.55
C MET A 186 2.94 1.10 14.24
N ASP A 187 1.77 1.32 13.62
CA ASP A 187 0.78 2.29 14.07
C ASP A 187 -0.63 1.68 14.21
N VAL A 188 -1.42 1.61 13.12
CA VAL A 188 -2.83 1.26 13.12
C VAL A 188 -3.03 -0.20 13.52
N LEU A 189 -2.12 -1.09 13.11
CA LEU A 189 -2.21 -2.52 13.37
C LEU A 189 -1.52 -2.94 14.67
N LEU A 190 -0.72 -2.06 15.29
CA LEU A 190 0.07 -2.42 16.47
C LEU A 190 -0.79 -2.95 17.63
N PRO A 191 -1.95 -2.35 17.97
CA PRO A 191 -2.81 -2.91 19.02
C PRO A 191 -3.36 -4.30 18.68
N SER A 192 -3.75 -4.52 17.42
CA SER A 192 -4.27 -5.82 16.97
C SER A 192 -3.16 -6.89 17.01
N ILE A 193 -1.98 -6.58 16.46
CA ILE A 193 -0.80 -7.44 16.48
C ILE A 193 -0.39 -7.79 17.91
N THR A 194 -0.27 -6.82 18.81
CA THR A 194 0.16 -7.07 20.19
C THR A 194 -0.87 -7.85 21.01
N SER A 195 -2.17 -7.70 20.70
CA SER A 195 -3.23 -8.50 21.32
C SER A 195 -3.22 -9.97 20.87
N ALA A 196 -2.85 -10.24 19.61
CA ALA A 196 -2.85 -11.58 19.02
C ALA A 196 -1.51 -12.32 19.19
N SER A 197 -0.40 -11.65 18.89
CA SER A 197 0.95 -12.24 18.91
C SER A 197 1.64 -12.10 20.27
N GLY A 198 1.21 -11.16 21.10
CA GLY A 198 1.80 -10.85 22.41
C GLY A 198 2.64 -9.57 22.40
N ARG A 199 2.70 -8.89 23.55
CA ARG A 199 3.38 -7.59 23.71
C ARG A 199 4.89 -7.66 23.47
N GLN A 200 5.51 -8.83 23.65
CA GLN A 200 6.94 -8.99 23.39
C GLN A 200 7.33 -8.73 21.91
N TRP A 201 6.37 -8.81 20.98
CA TRP A 201 6.60 -8.55 19.56
C TRP A 201 6.36 -7.10 19.14
N ALA A 202 5.94 -6.23 20.06
CA ALA A 202 5.64 -4.83 19.74
C ALA A 202 6.84 -4.09 19.11
N PHE A 203 8.03 -4.28 19.67
CA PHE A 203 9.25 -3.67 19.14
C PHE A 203 9.56 -4.15 17.71
N VAL A 204 9.39 -5.46 17.46
CA VAL A 204 9.62 -6.06 16.15
C VAL A 204 8.63 -5.52 15.12
N ALA A 205 7.35 -5.37 15.49
CA ALA A 205 6.32 -4.81 14.63
C ALA A 205 6.60 -3.34 14.26
N VAL A 206 7.02 -2.52 15.23
CA VAL A 206 7.39 -1.12 14.98
C VAL A 206 8.60 -1.01 14.07
N LEU A 207 9.66 -1.79 14.33
CA LEU A 207 10.87 -1.81 13.52
C LEU A 207 10.56 -2.27 12.09
N HIS A 208 9.78 -3.34 11.94
CA HIS A 208 9.33 -3.84 10.66
C HIS A 208 8.54 -2.77 9.89
N GLY A 209 7.52 -2.16 10.51
CA GLY A 209 6.71 -1.12 9.89
C GLY A 209 7.55 0.05 9.41
N ALA A 210 8.48 0.55 10.23
CA ALA A 210 9.35 1.67 9.87
C ALA A 210 10.27 1.35 8.67
N VAL A 211 10.84 0.15 8.62
CA VAL A 211 11.69 -0.27 7.49
C VAL A 211 10.86 -0.40 6.21
N ILE A 212 9.68 -1.02 6.30
CA ILE A 212 8.79 -1.18 5.15
C ILE A 212 8.28 0.18 4.65
N ASP A 213 7.85 1.06 5.57
CA ASP A 213 7.37 2.41 5.28
C ASP A 213 8.39 3.21 4.46
N PHE A 214 9.66 3.17 4.90
CA PHE A 214 10.76 3.78 4.15
C PHE A 214 10.94 3.17 2.76
N CYS A 215 10.77 1.85 2.60
CA CYS A 215 10.95 1.16 1.34
C CYS A 215 9.83 1.41 0.30
N VAL A 216 8.59 1.68 0.73
CA VAL A 216 7.42 1.87 -0.17
C VAL A 216 7.69 2.86 -1.32
N PRO A 217 8.09 4.12 -1.09
CA PRO A 217 8.26 5.08 -2.18
C PRO A 217 9.31 4.65 -3.20
N PHE A 218 10.37 3.94 -2.78
CA PHE A 218 11.41 3.45 -3.68
C PHE A 218 10.90 2.32 -4.57
N PHE A 219 10.27 1.30 -4.00
CA PHE A 219 9.77 0.16 -4.78
C PHE A 219 8.63 0.56 -5.71
N VAL A 220 7.67 1.37 -5.22
CA VAL A 220 6.57 1.87 -6.06
C VAL A 220 7.12 2.67 -7.25
N SER A 221 8.07 3.59 -6.99
CA SER A 221 8.67 4.39 -8.06
C SER A 221 9.45 3.53 -9.05
N PHE A 222 10.20 2.55 -8.55
CA PHE A 222 10.97 1.64 -9.39
C PHE A 222 10.08 0.84 -10.34
N PHE A 223 9.05 0.15 -9.82
CA PHE A 223 8.15 -0.65 -10.67
C PHE A 223 7.20 0.19 -11.53
N CYS A 224 7.00 1.47 -11.18
CA CYS A 224 6.29 2.39 -12.06
C CYS A 224 7.15 2.89 -13.23
N ALA A 225 8.48 2.90 -13.09
CA ALA A 225 9.41 3.33 -14.13
C ALA A 225 9.78 2.21 -15.13
N VAL A 226 9.57 0.95 -14.75
CA VAL A 226 9.71 -0.25 -15.61
C VAL A 226 8.41 -0.47 -16.39
#